data_AF-A0A7T5RYK6-F1
#
_entry.id   AF-A0A7T5RYK6-F1
#
_cell.length_a   1.000
_cell.length_b   1.000
_cell.length_c   1.000
_cell.angle_alpha   90.00
_cell.angle_beta   90.00
_cell.angle_gamma   90.00
#
_symmetry.space_group_name_H-M   'P 1'
#
loop_
_entity.id
_entity.type
_entity.pdbx_description
1 polymer ?
#
loop_
_entity_poly.entity_id
_entity_poly.type
_entity_poly.pdbx_seq_one_letter_code
_entity_poly.pdbx_strand_id
1 'polypeptide(L)' 'METKELMAKEATELNKLLEVNQEKLRDLRFKDSNKQLKNIREIRAVRQLIARILTIKNKQK' A
#
# COMPACT_ATOMS: atom_id res chain seq x y z
N MET A 1 -2.08 6.88 -6.47
CA MET A 1 -3.45 6.77 -5.94
C MET A 1 -3.72 7.96 -5.05
N GLU A 2 -4.67 8.77 -5.48
CA GLU A 2 -5.16 9.89 -4.70
C GLU A 2 -6.08 9.39 -3.59
N THR A 3 -6.14 10.13 -2.48
CA THR A 3 -6.99 9.79 -1.33
C THR A 3 -8.48 9.77 -1.70
N LYS A 4 -8.88 10.50 -2.74
CA LYS A 4 -10.25 10.55 -3.25
C LYS A 4 -10.72 9.21 -3.84
N GLU A 5 -9.85 8.53 -4.59
CA GLU A 5 -10.17 7.23 -5.21
C GLU A 5 -10.33 6.12 -4.17
N LEU A 6 -9.60 6.20 -3.05
CA LEU A 6 -9.68 5.24 -1.97
C LEU A 6 -10.92 5.44 -1.08
N MET A 7 -11.47 6.66 -1.02
CA MET A 7 -12.69 6.94 -0.24
C MET A 7 -13.96 6.43 -0.92
N ALA A 8 -13.96 6.25 -2.25
CA ALA A 8 -15.10 5.76 -3.01
C ALA A 8 -15.25 4.22 -3.01
N LYS A 9 -14.26 3.49 -2.47
CA LYS A 9 -14.24 2.02 -2.48
C LYS A 9 -14.90 1.44 -1.24
N GLU A 10 -15.51 0.26 -1.42
CA GLU A 10 -16.10 -0.49 -0.32
C GLU A 10 -15.05 -1.02 0.66
N ALA A 11 -15.45 -1.24 1.92
CA ALA A 11 -14.59 -1.76 2.97
C ALA A 11 -13.95 -3.13 2.62
N THR A 12 -14.66 -3.95 1.82
CA THR A 12 -14.19 -5.24 1.31
C THR A 12 -13.05 -5.08 0.30
N GLU A 13 -13.19 -4.14 -0.63
CA GLU A 13 -12.15 -3.80 -1.60
C GLU A 13 -10.93 -3.17 -0.94
N LEU A 14 -11.13 -2.33 0.08
CA LEU A 14 -10.04 -1.74 0.86
C LEU A 14 -9.19 -2.80 1.57
N ASN A 15 -9.82 -3.85 2.10
CA ASN A 15 -9.08 -4.98 2.70
C ASN A 15 -8.28 -5.76 1.65
N LYS A 16 -8.86 -6.07 0.49
CA LYS A 16 -8.13 -6.74 -0.61
C LYS A 16 -6.95 -5.90 -1.10
N LEU A 17 -7.16 -4.60 -1.28
CA LEU A 17 -6.09 -3.67 -1.66
C LEU A 17 -4.98 -3.60 -0.62
N LEU A 18 -5.33 -3.65 0.66
CA LEU A 18 -4.36 -3.65 1.75
C LEU A 18 -3.47 -4.90 1.70
N GLU A 19 -4.06 -6.09 1.54
CA GLU A 19 -3.32 -7.35 1.43
C GLU A 19 -2.34 -7.34 0.25
N VAL A 20 -2.83 -6.98 -0.94
CA VAL A 20 -1.99 -6.91 -2.16
C VAL A 20 -0.83 -5.92 -1.99
N ASN A 21 -1.08 -4.76 -1.39
CA ASN A 21 -0.02 -3.76 -1.17
C ASN A 21 0.99 -4.20 -0.09
N GLN A 22 0.54 -4.94 0.95
CA GLN A 22 1.44 -5.51 1.96
C GLN A 22 2.34 -6.60 1.38
N GLU A 23 1.79 -7.46 0.54
CA GLU A 23 2.56 -8.48 -0.18
C GLU A 23 3.58 -7.83 -1.14
N LYS A 24 3.15 -6.83 -1.90
CA LYS A 24 4.05 -6.03 -2.74
C LYS A 24 5.16 -5.36 -1.92
N LEU A 25 4.87 -4.84 -0.74
CA LEU A 25 5.89 -4.26 0.14
C LEU A 25 6.90 -5.31 0.62
N ARG A 26 6.43 -6.53 0.91
CA ARG A 26 7.29 -7.65 1.29
C ARG A 26 8.23 -8.02 0.15
N ASP A 27 7.73 -8.15 -1.08
CA ASP A 27 8.55 -8.44 -2.26
C ASP A 27 9.59 -7.35 -2.54
N LEU A 28 9.19 -6.08 -2.45
CA LEU A 28 10.11 -4.96 -2.63
C LEU A 28 11.20 -4.97 -1.55
N ARG A 29 10.88 -5.32 -0.30
CA ARG A 29 11.87 -5.49 0.76
C ARG A 29 12.84 -6.63 0.49
N PHE A 30 12.36 -7.76 -0.02
CA PHE A 30 13.25 -8.87 -0.41
C PHE A 30 14.19 -8.46 -1.56
N LYS A 31 13.67 -7.77 -2.57
CA LYS A 31 14.48 -7.27 -3.71
C LYS A 31 15.49 -6.20 -3.28
N ASP A 32 15.13 -5.36 -2.32
CA ASP A 32 16.02 -4.34 -1.71
C ASP A 32 17.15 -5.00 -0.91
N SER A 33 16.84 -6.02 -0.09
CA SER A 33 17.84 -6.82 0.62
C SER A 33 18.84 -7.49 -0.34
N ASN A 34 18.38 -7.92 -1.52
CA ASN A 34 19.23 -8.48 -2.58
C ASN A 34 19.97 -7.41 -3.41
N LYS A 35 19.82 -6.12 -3.10
CA LYS A 35 20.37 -4.96 -3.85
C LYS A 35 20.00 -4.94 -5.34
N GLN A 36 18.93 -5.64 -5.72
CA GLN A 36 18.45 -5.72 -7.11
C GLN A 36 17.48 -4.59 -7.46
N LEU A 37 17.15 -3.74 -6.49
CA LEU A 37 16.09 -2.76 -6.63
C LEU A 37 16.64 -1.42 -7.12
N LYS A 38 16.49 -1.15 -8.42
CA LYS A 38 16.87 0.14 -9.02
C LYS A 38 16.01 1.31 -8.54
N ASN A 39 14.76 1.05 -8.13
CA ASN A 39 13.77 2.09 -7.84
C ASN A 39 13.33 2.10 -6.37
N ILE A 40 14.23 2.52 -5.47
CA ILE A 40 14.04 2.52 -4.01
C ILE A 40 12.82 3.36 -3.58
N ARG A 41 12.46 4.38 -4.37
CA ARG A 41 11.30 5.25 -4.10
C ARG A 41 9.97 4.50 -4.13
N GLU A 42 9.90 3.35 -4.81
CA GLU A 42 8.68 2.54 -4.86
C GLU A 42 8.27 2.02 -3.47
N ILE A 43 9.25 1.65 -2.63
CA ILE A 43 9.00 1.21 -1.25
C ILE A 43 8.28 2.31 -0.46
N ARG A 44 8.75 3.56 -0.60
CA ARG A 44 8.12 4.71 0.08
C ARG A 44 6.70 4.94 -0.42
N ALA A 45 6.48 4.84 -1.73
CA ALA A 45 5.16 5.02 -2.33
C ALA A 45 4.16 3.96 -1.84
N VAL A 46 4.54 2.67 -1.85
CA VAL A 46 3.71 1.57 -1.35
C VAL A 46 3.41 1.73 0.13
N ARG A 47 4.40 2.12 0.95
CA ARG A 47 4.21 2.36 2.39
C ARG A 47 3.22 3.50 2.67
N GLN A 48 3.30 4.60 1.91
CA GLN A 48 2.34 5.70 2.02
C GLN A 48 0.93 5.29 1.58
N LEU A 49 0.82 4.42 0.58
CA LEU A 49 -0.46 3.90 0.09
C LEU A 49 -1.15 3.04 1.16
N ILE A 50 -0.41 2.12 1.80
CA ILE A 50 -0.92 1.31 2.93
C ILE A 50 -1.39 2.21 4.08
N ALA A 51 -0.60 3.23 4.44
CA ALA A 51 -0.98 4.16 5.50
C ALA A 51 -2.30 4.88 5.18
N ARG A 52 -2.48 5.36 3.95
CA ARG A 52 -3.73 6.01 3.51
C ARG A 52 -4.94 5.07 3.58
N ILE A 53 -4.78 3.81 3.17
CA ILE A 53 -5.85 2.79 3.25
C ILE A 53 -6.25 2.57 4.72
N LEU A 54 -5.27 2.41 5.62
CA LEU A 54 -5.52 2.25 7.05
C LEU A 54 -6.22 3.48 7.66
N THR A 55 -5.82 4.69 7.26
CA THR A 55 -6.46 5.94 7.74
C THR A 55 -7.93 5.99 7.33
N ILE A 56 -8.27 5.66 6.08
CA ILE A 56 -9.66 5.66 5.59
C ILE A 56 -10.48 4.60 6.34
N LYS A 57 -9.93 3.39 6.51
CA LYS A 57 -10.57 2.32 7.28
C LYS A 57 -10.86 2.74 8.73
N ASN A 58 -9.93 3.45 9.37
CA ASN A 58 -10.13 3.94 10.73
C ASN A 58 -11.16 5.09 10.80
N LYS A 59 -11.31 5.88 9.73
CA LYS A 59 -12.28 6.98 9.66
C LYS A 59 -13.72 6.49 9.40
N GLN A 60 -13.88 5.32 8.80
CA GLN A 60 -15.18 4.67 8.57
C GLN A 60 -15.68 3.86 9.77
N LYS A 61 -14.84 3.66 10.79
CA LYS A 61 -15.15 2.94 12.02
C LYS A 61 -15.71 3.88 13.07
#